data_AF-G7YU37-F1
#
_entry.id   AF-G7YU37-F1
#
_cell.length_a   1.000
_cell.length_b   1.000
_cell.length_c   1.000
_cell.angle_alpha   90.00
_cell.angle_beta   90.00
_cell.angle_gamma   90.00
#
_symmetry.space_group_name_H-M   'P 1'
#
loop_
_entity.id
_entity.type
_entity.pdbx_description
1 polymer ?
#
loop_
_entity_poly.entity_id
_entity_poly.type
_entity_poly.pdbx_seq_one_letter_code
_entity_poly.pdbx_strand_id
1 'polypeptide(L)'
;MLCRTGSSVPSDQIRTVLNSDKTLRALSETLYNKRSILVMGRGSNYATCLEGALKLKELTYLHAEGILTGELKHGPLAMVDSESAIIMLIPHDGLFQKSMNALHEVRARRGNPIVICSENDPEIPKDNMATIELPSTVDCLQGILAVIPLQLLAFHIAVRRGLDDGVHVTPPALGWRHCKKWRLTTVNGVRVVCQFISKSSDWALAGLGTSECLR
;
A
#
# COMPACT_ATOMS: atom_id res chain seq x y z
N MET A 1 26.76 -12.49 1.26
CA MET A 1 26.79 -11.02 1.08
C MET A 1 25.87 -10.43 2.13
N LEU A 2 26.39 -10.22 3.34
CA LEU A 2 25.59 -9.76 4.49
C LEU A 2 25.47 -8.23 4.41
N CYS A 3 24.23 -7.74 4.47
CA CYS A 3 23.88 -6.33 4.51
C CYS A 3 24.61 -5.66 5.69
N ARG A 4 25.67 -4.92 5.41
CA ARG A 4 26.36 -4.05 6.36
C ARG A 4 25.75 -2.66 6.27
N THR A 5 24.57 -2.47 6.86
CA THR A 5 24.04 -1.12 7.13
C THR A 5 23.63 -1.06 8.59
N GLY A 6 24.14 -0.04 9.28
CA GLY A 6 24.02 0.15 10.73
C GLY A 6 22.58 0.14 11.21
N SER A 7 22.38 -0.33 12.44
CA SER A 7 21.11 -0.61 13.10
C SER A 7 20.14 0.56 13.29
N SER A 8 20.47 1.78 12.86
CA SER A 8 19.64 2.99 13.03
C SER A 8 18.84 3.41 11.79
N VAL A 9 19.25 2.96 10.60
CA VAL A 9 18.77 3.48 9.29
C VAL A 9 17.27 3.27 9.02
N PRO A 10 16.62 2.14 9.41
CA PRO A 10 15.21 1.93 9.05
C PRO A 10 14.26 2.93 9.70
N SER A 11 14.55 3.35 10.93
CA SER A 11 13.61 4.15 11.73
C SER A 11 13.41 5.56 11.19
N ASP A 12 14.48 6.21 10.72
CA ASP A 12 14.41 7.55 10.13
C ASP A 12 13.85 7.51 8.71
N GLN A 13 14.19 6.48 7.93
CA GLN A 13 13.62 6.28 6.59
C GLN A 13 12.11 6.07 6.65
N ILE A 14 11.62 5.30 7.63
CA ILE A 14 10.18 5.13 7.87
C ILE A 14 9.53 6.48 8.18
N ARG A 15 10.15 7.32 9.03
CA ARG A 15 9.62 8.66 9.34
C ARG A 15 9.52 9.53 8.09
N THR A 16 10.52 9.48 7.21
CA THR A 16 10.49 10.20 5.93
C THR A 16 9.32 9.75 5.06
N VAL A 17 9.09 8.44 4.94
CA VAL A 17 7.95 7.90 4.18
C VAL A 17 6.59 8.29 4.77
N LEU A 18 6.49 8.42 6.10
CA LEU A 18 5.27 8.89 6.76
C LEU A 18 4.94 10.36 6.44
N ASN A 19 5.92 11.18 6.05
CA ASN A 19 5.66 12.56 5.64
C ASN A 19 4.86 12.65 4.34
N SER A 20 4.85 11.58 3.53
CA SER A 20 4.06 11.44 2.31
C SER A 20 2.55 11.30 2.55
N ASP A 21 2.11 11.24 3.82
CA ASP A 21 0.72 11.03 4.21
C ASP A 21 -0.26 12.00 3.55
N LYS A 22 0.08 13.29 3.48
CA LYS A 22 -0.78 14.31 2.85
C LYS A 22 -1.02 14.05 1.37
N THR A 23 0.03 13.64 0.65
CA THR A 23 -0.04 13.28 -0.77
C THR A 23 -0.89 12.03 -0.95
N LEU A 24 -0.69 11.02 -0.11
CA LEU A 24 -1.49 9.78 -0.15
C LEU A 24 -2.96 10.04 0.16
N ARG A 25 -3.25 10.97 1.07
CA ARG A 25 -4.61 11.42 1.36
C ARG A 25 -5.25 12.12 0.16
N ALA A 26 -4.51 12.94 -0.57
CA ALA A 26 -5.01 13.54 -1.82
C ALA A 26 -5.27 12.47 -2.90
N LEU A 27 -4.37 11.50 -3.05
CA LEU A 27 -4.55 10.37 -3.97
C LEU A 27 -5.76 9.51 -3.61
N SER A 28 -6.08 9.36 -2.32
CA SER A 28 -7.29 8.63 -1.91
C SER A 28 -8.57 9.25 -2.47
N GLU A 29 -8.61 10.55 -2.73
CA GLU A 29 -9.78 11.24 -3.29
C GLU A 29 -10.03 10.88 -4.76
N THR A 30 -9.01 10.45 -5.50
CA THR A 30 -9.18 9.99 -6.88
C THR A 30 -9.46 8.49 -6.96
N LEU A 31 -9.01 7.74 -5.94
CA LEU A 31 -9.09 6.28 -5.91
C LEU A 31 -10.37 5.73 -5.26
N TYR A 32 -11.02 6.47 -4.35
CA TYR A 32 -12.16 5.92 -3.58
C TYR A 32 -13.35 5.48 -4.42
N ASN A 33 -13.54 6.08 -5.61
CA ASN A 33 -14.64 5.78 -6.52
C ASN A 33 -14.27 4.76 -7.62
N LYS A 34 -13.02 4.27 -7.63
CA LYS A 34 -12.57 3.29 -8.62
C LYS A 34 -13.11 1.90 -8.28
N ARG A 35 -13.40 1.08 -9.29
CA ARG A 35 -13.95 -0.27 -9.09
C ARG A 35 -12.87 -1.28 -8.72
N SER A 36 -11.71 -1.14 -9.35
CA SER A 36 -10.58 -2.05 -9.26
C SER A 36 -9.28 -1.29 -9.08
N ILE A 37 -8.35 -1.87 -8.31
CA ILE A 37 -6.99 -1.36 -8.12
C ILE A 37 -6.00 -2.47 -8.49
N LEU A 38 -5.19 -2.24 -9.51
CA LEU A 38 -4.13 -3.15 -9.91
C LEU A 38 -2.82 -2.65 -9.29
N VAL A 39 -2.26 -3.42 -8.36
CA VAL A 39 -0.93 -3.16 -7.82
C VAL A 39 0.04 -3.98 -8.66
N MET A 40 1.14 -3.38 -9.11
CA MET A 40 2.12 -4.04 -9.97
C MET A 40 3.51 -3.89 -9.38
N GLY A 41 4.28 -4.97 -9.38
CA GLY A 41 5.66 -4.97 -8.91
C GLY A 41 6.50 -6.06 -9.58
N ARG A 42 7.81 -6.02 -9.33
CA ARG A 42 8.75 -7.04 -9.82
C ARG A 42 9.77 -7.42 -8.75
N GLY A 43 10.33 -8.62 -8.88
CA GLY A 43 11.43 -9.07 -8.02
C GLY A 43 11.03 -9.10 -6.55
N SER A 44 11.87 -8.54 -5.69
CA SER A 44 11.64 -8.44 -4.24
C SER A 44 10.35 -7.68 -3.89
N ASN A 45 9.93 -6.74 -4.75
CA ASN A 45 8.74 -5.92 -4.54
C ASN A 45 7.44 -6.62 -4.92
N TYR A 46 7.50 -7.83 -5.50
CA TYR A 46 6.30 -8.61 -5.79
C TYR A 46 5.56 -8.99 -4.50
N ALA A 47 6.28 -9.34 -3.44
CA ALA A 47 5.67 -9.62 -2.13
C ALA A 47 4.96 -8.37 -1.56
N THR A 48 5.60 -7.20 -1.66
CA THR A 48 5.00 -5.91 -1.27
C THR A 48 3.74 -5.60 -2.06
N CYS A 49 3.74 -5.89 -3.36
CA CYS A 49 2.59 -5.70 -4.23
C CYS A 49 1.40 -6.58 -3.83
N LEU A 50 1.63 -7.87 -3.53
CA LEU A 50 0.60 -8.79 -3.05
C LEU A 50 0.03 -8.34 -1.70
N GLU A 51 0.89 -7.94 -0.76
CA GLU A 51 0.48 -7.47 0.55
C GLU A 51 -0.34 -6.16 0.45
N GLY A 52 0.09 -5.22 -0.39
CA GLY A 52 -0.66 -3.99 -0.63
C GLY A 52 -2.04 -4.24 -1.23
N ALA A 53 -2.13 -5.14 -2.22
CA ALA A 53 -3.41 -5.57 -2.79
C ALA A 53 -4.31 -6.25 -1.75
N LEU A 54 -3.74 -7.07 -0.87
CA LEU A 54 -4.47 -7.70 0.23
C LEU A 54 -5.03 -6.64 1.19
N LYS A 55 -4.22 -5.66 1.59
CA LYS A 55 -4.66 -4.58 2.50
C LYS A 55 -5.74 -3.70 1.88
N LEU A 56 -5.65 -3.41 0.59
CA LEU A 56 -6.72 -2.71 -0.14
C LEU A 56 -8.01 -3.52 -0.14
N LYS A 57 -7.96 -4.83 -0.45
CA LYS A 57 -9.11 -5.73 -0.38
C LYS A 57 -9.77 -5.75 1.00
N GLU A 58 -8.95 -5.85 2.04
CA GLU A 58 -9.42 -6.01 3.42
C GLU A 58 -10.00 -4.72 4.02
N LEU A 59 -9.37 -3.57 3.77
CA LEU A 59 -9.77 -2.30 4.39
C LEU A 59 -10.80 -1.55 3.57
N THR A 60 -10.68 -1.60 2.24
CA THR A 60 -11.52 -0.77 1.36
C THR A 60 -12.67 -1.54 0.75
N TYR A 61 -12.64 -2.88 0.73
CA TYR A 61 -13.54 -3.75 -0.04
C TYR A 61 -13.54 -3.48 -1.56
N LEU A 62 -12.49 -2.83 -2.08
CA LEU A 62 -12.27 -2.74 -3.52
C LEU A 62 -11.67 -4.04 -4.05
N HIS A 63 -11.94 -4.33 -5.32
CA HIS A 63 -11.25 -5.40 -6.00
C HIS A 63 -9.80 -4.98 -6.25
N ALA A 64 -8.87 -5.47 -5.43
CA ALA A 64 -7.44 -5.19 -5.61
C ALA A 64 -6.62 -6.44 -5.92
N GLU A 65 -5.78 -6.40 -6.94
CA GLU A 65 -4.96 -7.54 -7.36
C GLU A 65 -3.49 -7.15 -7.49
N GLY A 66 -2.61 -8.02 -7.01
CA GLY A 66 -1.17 -7.86 -7.14
C GLY A 66 -0.65 -8.64 -8.34
N ILE A 67 -0.10 -7.94 -9.32
CA ILE A 67 0.34 -8.50 -10.61
C ILE A 67 1.85 -8.35 -10.74
N LEU A 68 2.50 -9.40 -11.23
CA LEU A 68 3.91 -9.32 -11.61
C LEU A 68 4.03 -8.53 -12.92
N THR A 69 4.86 -7.48 -12.96
CA THR A 69 5.02 -6.64 -14.18
C THR A 69 5.51 -7.43 -15.40
N GLY A 70 6.20 -8.56 -15.20
CA GLY A 70 6.61 -9.45 -16.28
C GLY A 70 5.46 -10.17 -16.97
N GLU A 71 4.34 -10.38 -16.27
CA GLU A 71 3.20 -11.14 -16.78
C GLU A 71 2.16 -10.25 -17.48
N LEU A 72 2.36 -8.93 -17.55
CA LEU A 72 1.39 -8.00 -18.10
C LEU A 72 0.91 -8.41 -19.50
N LYS A 73 1.84 -8.84 -20.36
CA LYS A 73 1.55 -9.24 -21.75
C LYS A 73 0.75 -10.54 -21.85
N HIS A 74 0.74 -11.36 -20.81
CA HIS A 74 0.09 -12.67 -20.82
C HIS A 74 -1.39 -12.61 -20.44
N GLY A 75 -1.97 -11.42 -20.30
CA GLY A 75 -3.40 -11.25 -20.01
C GLY A 75 -3.75 -10.00 -19.18
N PRO A 76 -3.05 -9.71 -18.07
CA PRO A 76 -3.42 -8.63 -17.14
C PRO A 76 -3.48 -7.23 -17.78
N LEU A 77 -2.76 -7.00 -18.87
CA LEU A 77 -2.81 -5.74 -19.60
C LEU A 77 -4.18 -5.49 -20.27
N ALA A 78 -5.03 -6.51 -20.44
CA ALA A 78 -6.42 -6.37 -20.88
C ALA A 78 -7.34 -5.79 -19.78
N MET A 79 -6.93 -5.84 -18.51
CA MET A 79 -7.69 -5.28 -17.38
C MET A 79 -7.40 -3.79 -17.13
N VAL A 80 -6.45 -3.23 -17.89
CA VAL A 80 -6.13 -1.79 -17.86
C VAL A 80 -7.21 -1.04 -18.61
N ASP A 81 -8.07 -0.36 -17.85
CA ASP A 81 -9.13 0.51 -18.34
C ASP A 81 -9.16 1.80 -17.49
N SER A 82 -9.86 2.81 -17.98
CA SER A 82 -10.13 4.10 -17.32
C SER A 82 -10.78 3.97 -15.92
N GLU A 83 -11.56 2.91 -15.69
CA GLU A 83 -12.22 2.62 -14.42
C GLU A 83 -11.31 1.90 -13.41
N SER A 84 -10.20 1.31 -13.87
CA SER A 84 -9.19 0.66 -13.03
C SER A 84 -8.13 1.67 -12.61
N ALA A 85 -7.81 1.73 -11.31
CA ALA A 85 -6.61 2.41 -10.86
C ALA A 85 -5.41 1.47 -10.95
N ILE A 86 -4.23 2.02 -11.22
CA ILE A 86 -2.99 1.25 -11.33
C ILE A 86 -1.96 1.87 -10.38
N ILE A 87 -1.31 1.03 -9.59
CA ILE A 87 -0.21 1.42 -8.70
C ILE A 87 1.00 0.58 -9.10
N MET A 88 2.11 1.21 -9.47
CA MET A 88 3.33 0.52 -9.91
C MET A 88 4.48 0.78 -8.93
N LEU A 89 5.11 -0.29 -8.45
CA LEU A 89 6.34 -0.24 -7.68
C LEU A 89 7.54 -0.30 -8.65
N ILE A 90 8.27 0.80 -8.75
CA ILE A 90 9.43 0.95 -9.64
C ILE A 90 10.60 1.54 -8.82
N PRO A 91 11.18 0.79 -7.88
CA PRO A 91 12.39 1.22 -7.22
C PRO A 91 13.60 1.09 -8.15
N HIS A 92 14.64 1.85 -7.86
CA HIS A 92 15.90 1.81 -8.58
C HIS A 92 16.73 0.56 -8.24
N ASP A 93 16.32 -0.60 -8.77
CA ASP A 93 16.99 -1.90 -8.61
C ASP A 93 17.57 -2.44 -9.94
N GLY A 94 18.20 -3.61 -9.92
CA GLY A 94 18.72 -4.27 -11.14
C GLY A 94 17.64 -4.67 -12.16
N LEU A 95 16.35 -4.52 -11.84
CA LEU A 95 15.21 -4.77 -12.71
C LEU A 95 14.51 -3.47 -13.15
N PHE A 96 15.04 -2.30 -12.77
CA PHE A 96 14.48 -0.99 -13.05
C PHE A 96 14.08 -0.80 -14.52
N GLN A 97 15.00 -1.06 -15.46
CA GLN A 97 14.74 -0.93 -16.90
C GLN A 97 13.55 -1.78 -17.38
N LYS A 98 13.38 -2.98 -16.80
CA LYS A 98 12.25 -3.87 -17.15
C LYS A 98 10.93 -3.35 -16.57
N SER A 99 10.97 -2.77 -15.37
CA SER A 99 9.81 -2.13 -14.74
C SER A 99 9.41 -0.83 -15.47
N MET A 100 10.38 -0.07 -15.98
CA MET A 100 10.13 1.11 -16.83
C MET A 100 9.48 0.74 -18.17
N ASN A 101 9.91 -0.37 -18.79
CA ASN A 101 9.23 -0.87 -19.99
C ASN A 101 7.75 -1.20 -19.72
N ALA A 102 7.46 -1.84 -18.57
CA ALA A 102 6.10 -2.11 -18.14
C ALA A 102 5.29 -0.81 -17.92
N LEU A 103 5.90 0.24 -17.35
CA LEU A 103 5.27 1.55 -17.20
C LEU A 103 4.88 2.14 -18.56
N HIS A 104 5.77 2.08 -19.55
CA HIS A 104 5.48 2.55 -20.90
C HIS A 104 4.34 1.76 -21.57
N GLU A 105 4.28 0.44 -21.36
CA GLU A 105 3.21 -0.41 -21.89
C GLU A 105 1.84 -0.05 -21.30
N VAL A 106 1.78 0.25 -20.00
CA VAL A 106 0.56 0.71 -19.32
C VAL A 106 0.13 2.08 -19.86
N ARG A 107 1.08 3.03 -20.01
CA ARG A 107 0.79 4.37 -20.54
C ARG A 107 0.33 4.34 -21.99
N ALA A 108 0.91 3.47 -22.82
CA ALA A 108 0.50 3.30 -24.21
C ALA A 108 -0.98 2.92 -24.35
N ARG A 109 -1.56 2.30 -23.32
CA ARG A 109 -3.00 1.96 -23.23
C ARG A 109 -3.84 3.00 -22.49
N ARG A 110 -3.33 4.23 -22.35
CA ARG A 110 -3.99 5.35 -21.64
C ARG A 110 -4.22 5.08 -20.15
N GLY A 111 -3.49 4.11 -19.57
CA GLY A 111 -3.45 3.94 -18.12
C GLY A 111 -2.80 5.14 -17.46
N ASN A 112 -3.36 5.60 -16.34
CA ASN A 112 -2.77 6.64 -15.50
C ASN A 112 -2.26 6.01 -14.18
N PRO A 113 -1.03 5.46 -14.17
CA PRO A 113 -0.51 4.78 -13.00
C PRO A 113 0.00 5.76 -11.95
N ILE A 114 -0.19 5.40 -10.69
CA ILE A 114 0.51 5.98 -9.54
C ILE A 114 1.83 5.22 -9.39
N VAL A 115 2.96 5.91 -9.47
CA VAL A 115 4.29 5.28 -9.43
C VAL A 115 4.91 5.50 -8.06
N ILE A 116 5.30 4.41 -7.39
CA ILE A 116 6.11 4.45 -6.18
C ILE A 116 7.55 4.16 -6.60
N CYS A 117 8.45 5.13 -6.39
CA CYS A 117 9.82 5.09 -6.89
C CYS A 117 10.86 5.50 -5.85
N SER A 118 12.13 5.37 -6.19
CA SER A 118 13.19 5.90 -5.35
C SER A 118 13.26 7.42 -5.48
N GLU A 119 13.81 8.07 -4.45
CA GLU A 119 13.98 9.53 -4.41
C GLU A 119 14.92 10.01 -5.51
N ASN A 120 14.60 11.16 -6.10
CA ASN A 120 15.43 11.83 -7.11
C ASN A 120 15.72 11.02 -8.39
N ASP A 121 14.90 10.03 -8.75
CA ASP A 121 15.06 9.30 -10.01
C ASP A 121 14.74 10.21 -11.21
N PRO A 122 15.73 10.56 -12.08
CA PRO A 122 15.50 11.45 -13.22
C PRO A 122 14.81 10.76 -14.39
N GLU A 123 14.84 9.42 -14.43
CA GLU A 123 14.29 8.62 -15.53
C GLU A 123 12.77 8.44 -15.44
N ILE A 124 12.17 8.72 -14.29
CA ILE A 124 10.73 8.58 -14.09
C ILE A 124 10.03 9.85 -14.55
N PRO A 125 9.16 9.78 -15.58
CA PRO A 125 8.46 10.95 -16.06
C PRO A 125 7.52 11.44 -14.95
N LYS A 126 7.76 12.64 -14.42
CA LYS A 126 6.85 13.27 -13.45
C LYS A 126 5.64 13.92 -14.13
N ASP A 127 5.70 14.06 -15.46
CA ASP A 127 4.66 14.68 -16.26
C ASP A 127 3.40 13.80 -16.33
N ASN A 128 2.29 14.33 -15.82
CA ASN A 128 0.95 13.75 -15.85
C ASN A 128 0.78 12.39 -15.12
N MET A 129 1.65 12.09 -14.15
CA MET A 129 1.52 10.89 -13.30
C MET A 129 1.74 11.27 -11.83
N ALA A 130 1.00 10.61 -10.94
CA ALA A 130 1.25 10.76 -9.51
C ALA A 130 2.46 9.92 -9.11
N THR A 131 3.49 10.56 -8.54
CA THR A 131 4.68 9.87 -8.05
C THR A 131 4.76 9.95 -6.52
N ILE A 132 5.18 8.85 -5.89
CA ILE A 132 5.47 8.76 -4.47
C ILE A 132 6.93 8.35 -4.35
N GLU A 133 7.75 9.27 -3.86
CA GLU A 133 9.19 9.05 -3.70
C GLU A 133 9.48 8.37 -2.35
N LEU A 134 10.33 7.37 -2.39
CA LEU A 134 10.83 6.63 -1.23
C LEU A 134 12.33 6.89 -1.06
N PRO A 135 12.81 7.02 0.18
CA PRO A 135 14.24 7.20 0.40
C PRO A 135 15.01 5.98 -0.10
N SER A 136 16.21 6.21 -0.64
CA SER A 136 17.05 5.13 -1.16
C SER A 136 17.55 4.26 -0.01
N THR A 137 17.39 2.93 -0.15
CA THR A 137 17.88 1.96 0.82
C THR A 137 18.43 0.73 0.10
N VAL A 138 18.89 -0.25 0.87
CA VAL A 138 19.36 -1.53 0.33
C VAL A 138 18.20 -2.31 -0.30
N ASP A 139 18.44 -2.98 -1.42
CA ASP A 139 17.43 -3.68 -2.22
C ASP A 139 16.51 -4.62 -1.41
N CYS A 140 17.05 -5.26 -0.38
CA CYS A 140 16.30 -6.18 0.48
C CYS A 140 15.38 -5.47 1.49
N LEU A 141 15.66 -4.22 1.86
CA LEU A 141 14.84 -3.42 2.78
C LEU A 141 13.87 -2.49 2.02
N GLN A 142 14.10 -2.24 0.73
CA GLN A 142 13.22 -1.39 -0.09
C GLN A 142 11.77 -1.85 -0.04
N GLY A 143 11.53 -3.17 -0.06
CA GLY A 143 10.18 -3.75 0.02
C GLY A 143 9.43 -3.40 1.31
N ILE A 144 10.14 -3.22 2.42
CA ILE A 144 9.57 -2.81 3.71
C ILE A 144 9.16 -1.34 3.66
N LEU A 145 9.94 -0.48 3.03
CA LEU A 145 9.56 0.93 2.87
C LEU A 145 8.39 1.08 1.90
N ALA A 146 8.38 0.30 0.81
CA ALA A 146 7.34 0.36 -0.21
C ALA A 146 5.97 -0.15 0.24
N VAL A 147 5.89 -0.95 1.32
CA VAL A 147 4.59 -1.41 1.86
C VAL A 147 3.86 -0.31 2.61
N ILE A 148 4.59 0.63 3.22
CA ILE A 148 4.03 1.67 4.10
C ILE A 148 3.08 2.61 3.33
N PRO A 149 3.44 3.16 2.15
CA PRO A 149 2.51 3.95 1.36
C PRO A 149 1.25 3.18 0.97
N LEU A 150 1.36 1.89 0.66
CA LEU A 150 0.21 1.06 0.29
C LEU A 150 -0.75 0.86 1.46
N GLN A 151 -0.21 0.68 2.68
CA GLN A 151 -1.01 0.60 3.91
C GLN A 151 -1.74 1.91 4.21
N LEU A 152 -1.02 3.04 4.12
CA LEU A 152 -1.60 4.37 4.33
C LEU A 152 -2.67 4.70 3.27
N LEU A 153 -2.41 4.36 2.01
CA LEU A 153 -3.37 4.56 0.93
C LEU A 153 -4.65 3.76 1.16
N ALA A 154 -4.53 2.48 1.54
CA ALA A 154 -5.68 1.64 1.87
C ALA A 154 -6.47 2.21 3.05
N PHE A 155 -5.78 2.70 4.08
CA PHE A 155 -6.39 3.37 5.21
C PHE A 155 -7.15 4.63 4.81
N HIS A 156 -6.54 5.56 4.06
CA HIS A 156 -7.20 6.79 3.62
C HIS A 156 -8.40 6.53 2.72
N ILE A 157 -8.32 5.53 1.83
CA ILE A 157 -9.47 5.13 1.01
C ILE A 157 -10.60 4.59 1.90
N ALA A 158 -10.29 3.74 2.89
CA ALA A 158 -11.30 3.21 3.81
C ALA A 158 -12.00 4.31 4.62
N VAL A 159 -11.23 5.27 5.14
CA VAL A 159 -11.77 6.46 5.84
C VAL A 159 -12.69 7.26 4.91
N ARG A 160 -12.27 7.49 3.66
CA ARG A 160 -13.09 8.24 2.68
C ARG A 160 -14.37 7.53 2.30
N ARG A 161 -14.39 6.20 2.29
CA ARG A 161 -15.59 5.39 2.06
C ARG A 161 -16.49 5.29 3.31
N GLY A 162 -16.10 5.89 4.44
CA GLY A 162 -16.84 5.80 5.70
C GLY A 162 -16.78 4.41 6.34
N LEU A 163 -15.74 3.63 6.03
CA LEU A 163 -15.57 2.25 6.51
C LEU A 163 -14.79 2.17 7.82
N ASP A 164 -14.11 3.25 8.23
CA ASP A 164 -13.36 3.35 9.49
C ASP A 164 -14.14 4.19 10.52
N ASP A 165 -14.43 3.59 11.66
CA ASP A 165 -15.04 4.26 12.83
C ASP A 165 -13.98 4.75 13.85
N GLY A 166 -12.69 4.62 13.53
CA GLY A 166 -11.57 5.05 14.36
C GLY A 166 -10.93 3.93 15.18
N VAL A 167 -11.58 2.76 15.28
CA VAL A 167 -11.06 1.57 15.99
C VAL A 167 -11.21 0.30 15.15
N HIS A 168 -12.16 0.27 14.23
CA HIS A 168 -12.56 -0.87 13.43
C HIS A 168 -12.85 -0.45 11.99
N VAL A 169 -12.43 -1.30 11.04
CA VAL A 169 -13.01 -1.26 9.70
C VAL A 169 -14.26 -2.13 9.73
N THR A 170 -15.43 -1.50 9.67
CA THR A 170 -16.70 -2.21 9.70
C THR A 170 -17.18 -2.51 8.27
N PRO A 171 -17.43 -3.78 7.91
CA PRO A 171 -18.00 -4.11 6.62
C PRO A 171 -19.42 -3.54 6.50
N PRO A 172 -19.79 -2.95 5.35
CA PRO A 172 -21.16 -2.55 5.11
C PRO A 172 -22.01 -3.81 4.90
N ALA A 173 -22.89 -4.09 5.87
CA ALA A 173 -24.10 -4.91 5.72
C ALA A 173 -23.99 -6.38 5.24
N LEU A 174 -22.85 -7.08 5.40
CA LEU A 174 -22.79 -8.54 5.23
C LEU A 174 -22.43 -9.21 6.56
N GLY A 175 -23.32 -10.08 7.04
CA GLY A 175 -23.29 -10.80 8.32
C GLY A 175 -22.13 -11.78 8.52
N TRP A 176 -20.90 -11.38 8.24
CA TRP A 176 -19.69 -12.11 8.58
C TRP A 176 -19.39 -11.91 10.07
N ARG A 177 -19.76 -12.90 10.88
CA ARG A 177 -19.51 -12.95 12.34
C ARG A 177 -18.02 -13.08 12.73
N HIS A 178 -17.09 -13.02 11.77
CA HIS A 178 -15.65 -12.97 12.00
C HIS A 178 -15.14 -11.55 11.71
N CYS A 179 -15.35 -10.64 12.66
CA CYS A 179 -14.78 -9.29 12.60
C CYS A 179 -13.25 -9.40 12.73
N LYS A 180 -12.52 -9.19 11.63
CA LYS A 180 -11.07 -9.06 11.63
C LYS A 180 -10.72 -7.75 12.34
N LYS A 181 -10.20 -7.84 13.57
CA LYS A 181 -9.85 -6.65 14.37
C LYS A 181 -8.47 -6.17 13.96
N TRP A 182 -8.39 -4.93 13.48
CA TRP A 182 -7.13 -4.28 13.13
C TRP A 182 -6.69 -3.36 14.27
N ARG A 183 -5.42 -3.41 14.64
CA ARG A 183 -4.85 -2.43 15.58
C ARG A 183 -4.17 -1.31 14.78
N LEU A 184 -4.73 -0.10 14.90
CA LEU A 184 -4.12 1.13 14.41
C LEU A 184 -3.15 1.66 15.47
N THR A 185 -1.92 1.95 15.07
CA THR A 185 -0.93 2.62 15.91
C THR A 185 -0.68 4.01 15.34
N THR A 186 -0.68 5.04 16.17
CA THR A 186 -0.36 6.39 15.73
C THR A 186 1.14 6.62 15.86
N VAL A 187 1.82 6.91 14.74
CA VAL A 187 3.24 7.29 14.71
C VAL A 187 3.31 8.74 14.22
N ASN A 188 3.79 9.66 15.06
CA ASN A 188 3.88 11.11 14.77
C ASN A 188 2.56 11.74 14.25
N GLY A 189 1.41 11.29 14.78
CA GLY A 189 0.09 11.78 14.34
C GLY A 189 -0.49 11.08 13.10
N VAL A 190 0.26 10.19 12.46
CA VAL A 190 -0.21 9.36 11.33
C VAL A 190 -0.69 8.00 11.84
N ARG A 191 -1.92 7.61 11.49
CA ARG A 191 -2.48 6.29 11.84
C ARG A 191 -1.93 5.24 10.87
N VAL A 192 -1.14 4.31 11.39
CA VAL A 192 -0.55 3.18 10.64
C VAL A 192 -1.23 1.89 11.05
N VAL A 193 -1.52 1.03 10.08
CA VAL A 193 -2.13 -0.28 10.31
C VAL A 193 -1.02 -1.26 10.73
N CYS A 194 -0.95 -1.60 12.01
CA CYS A 194 0.17 -2.38 12.57
C CYS A 194 -0.09 -3.89 12.65
N GLN A 195 -1.34 -4.35 12.82
CA GLN A 195 -1.56 -5.78 13.11
C GLN A 195 -2.94 -6.31 12.74
N PHE A 196 -2.93 -7.48 12.10
CA PHE A 196 -4.07 -8.39 11.94
C PHE A 196 -4.25 -9.19 13.22
N ILE A 197 -5.36 -9.01 13.94
CA ILE A 197 -5.73 -9.88 15.08
C ILE A 197 -6.80 -10.85 14.58
N SER A 198 -6.34 -12.04 14.16
CA SER A 198 -7.20 -13.21 14.02
C SER A 198 -7.60 -13.68 15.41
N LYS A 199 -8.82 -13.33 15.88
CA LYS A 199 -9.44 -14.08 16.97
C LYS A 199 -9.96 -15.41 16.42
N SER A 200 -9.10 -16.41 16.37
CA SER A 200 -9.53 -17.80 16.48
C SER A 200 -9.25 -18.25 17.92
N SER A 201 -10.27 -18.81 18.56
CA SER A 201 -10.34 -19.36 19.93
C SER A 201 -10.39 -18.39 21.13
N ASP A 202 -11.47 -18.57 21.91
CA ASP A 202 -11.65 -18.36 23.34
C ASP A 202 -11.82 -16.96 23.92
N TRP A 203 -13.09 -16.57 24.13
CA TRP A 203 -13.51 -15.54 25.11
C TRP A 203 -14.78 -15.96 25.87
N ALA A 204 -14.85 -17.22 26.29
CA ALA A 204 -15.46 -17.49 27.59
C ALA A 204 -14.47 -16.95 28.65
N LEU A 205 -14.97 -16.08 29.54
CA LEU A 205 -14.32 -15.46 30.70
C LEU A 205 -13.71 -14.05 30.49
N ALA A 206 -14.21 -13.14 31.34
CA ALA A 206 -13.81 -11.75 31.64
C ALA A 206 -14.12 -10.69 30.55
N GLY A 207 -15.16 -9.86 30.64
CA GLY A 207 -16.01 -9.55 31.78
C GLY A 207 -15.22 -8.90 32.92
N LEU A 208 -14.55 -7.76 32.69
CA LEU A 208 -14.17 -6.73 33.68
C LEU A 208 -13.66 -5.48 32.92
N GLY A 209 -14.12 -4.29 33.35
CA GLY A 209 -13.83 -3.00 32.73
C GLY A 209 -12.53 -2.33 33.20
N THR A 210 -12.54 -0.99 33.06
CA THR A 210 -11.55 0.05 33.45
C THR A 210 -10.45 0.28 32.38
N SER A 211 -10.36 1.43 31.71
CA SER A 211 -10.06 2.80 32.18
C SER A 211 -8.71 2.90 32.90
N GLU A 212 -7.61 3.00 32.15
CA GLU A 212 -6.37 3.74 32.48
C GLU A 212 -5.27 3.39 31.49
N CYS A 213 -4.87 4.34 30.64
CA CYS A 213 -3.56 4.32 29.97
C CYS A 213 -3.19 5.75 29.53
N LEU A 214 -3.18 6.65 30.50
CA LEU A 214 -2.55 7.96 30.42
C LEU A 214 -1.95 8.26 31.80
N ARG A 215 -0.80 7.64 32.08
CA ARG A 215 0.33 8.14 32.87
C ARG A 215 1.44 7.11 32.89
#